data_AF-A0A2D6KD00-F1
#
_entry.id   AF-A0A2D6KD00-F1
#
_cell.length_a   1.000
_cell.length_b   1.000
_cell.length_c   1.000
_cell.angle_alpha   90.00
_cell.angle_beta   90.00
_cell.angle_gamma   90.00
#
_symmetry.space_group_name_H-M   'P 1'
#
loop_
_entity.id
_entity.type
_entity.pdbx_description
1 polymer ?
#
loop_
_entity_poly.entity_id
_entity_poly.type
_entity_poly.pdbx_seq_one_letter_code
_entity_poly.pdbx_strand_id
1 'polypeptide(L)'
;MKRSVSLIISSLLIITAIFLLVLSINKLPSTTGKAIETITDESCLSYAGYSFDFQLNACTRFWELDDDEKRAARIALSHLSSENPHVIEAVNLGCNGCYKIVIRSNNQDITINLQRWEIVDNKKQNFLDYVLSLFR
;
A
#
# COMPACT_ATOMS: atom_id res chain seq x y z
N MET A 1 -1.56 55.51 -28.47
CA MET A 1 -2.25 54.19 -28.53
C MET A 1 -1.37 53.00 -28.14
N LYS A 2 -0.09 52.90 -28.53
CA LYS A 2 0.74 51.69 -28.24
C LYS A 2 1.01 51.43 -26.75
N ARG A 3 1.14 52.47 -25.92
CA ARG A 3 1.42 52.33 -24.47
C ARG A 3 0.21 51.79 -23.68
N SER A 4 -1.00 52.18 -24.06
CA SER A 4 -2.24 51.73 -23.39
C SER A 4 -2.53 50.26 -23.65
N VAL A 5 -2.25 49.78 -24.87
CA VAL A 5 -2.42 48.36 -25.24
C VAL A 5 -1.42 47.47 -24.51
N SER A 6 -0.19 47.94 -24.30
CA SER A 6 0.84 47.19 -23.56
C SER A 6 0.47 46.95 -22.09
N LEU A 7 -0.24 47.90 -21.46
CA LEU A 7 -0.66 47.79 -20.05
C LEU A 7 -1.82 46.80 -19.86
N ILE A 8 -2.66 46.63 -20.88
CA ILE A 8 -3.79 45.70 -20.85
C ILE A 8 -3.29 44.26 -21.03
N ILE A 9 -2.29 44.05 -21.88
CA ILE A 9 -1.72 42.71 -22.10
C ILE A 9 -0.95 42.23 -20.86
N SER A 10 -0.20 43.11 -20.19
CA SER A 10 0.52 42.74 -18.97
C SER A 10 -0.43 42.43 -17.82
N SER A 11 -1.53 43.16 -17.66
CA SER A 11 -2.53 42.86 -16.62
C SER A 11 -3.23 41.53 -16.87
N LEU A 12 -3.56 41.21 -18.12
CA LEU A 12 -4.20 39.94 -18.48
C LEU A 12 -3.29 38.76 -18.15
N LEU A 13 -1.99 38.82 -18.50
CA LEU A 13 -1.03 37.75 -18.20
C LEU A 13 -0.88 37.49 -16.69
N ILE A 14 -0.89 38.55 -15.87
CA ILE A 14 -0.81 38.42 -14.41
C ILE A 14 -2.06 37.72 -13.86
N ILE A 15 -3.25 38.09 -14.33
CA ILE A 15 -4.51 37.47 -13.91
C ILE A 15 -4.52 35.97 -14.28
N THR A 16 -4.09 35.62 -15.50
CA THR A 16 -4.02 34.22 -15.93
C THR A 16 -3.02 33.41 -15.10
N ALA A 17 -1.86 34.00 -14.77
CA ALA A 17 -0.86 33.35 -13.93
C ALA A 17 -1.39 33.10 -12.51
N ILE A 18 -2.10 34.07 -11.90
CA ILE A 18 -2.73 33.92 -10.59
C ILE A 18 -3.81 32.83 -10.63
N PHE A 19 -4.64 32.80 -11.66
CA PHE A 19 -5.69 31.79 -11.82
C PHE A 19 -5.12 30.37 -11.94
N LEU A 20 -4.04 30.18 -12.70
CA LEU A 20 -3.33 28.90 -12.80
C LEU A 20 -2.66 28.50 -11.48
N LEU A 21 -2.19 29.48 -10.70
CA LEU A 21 -1.64 29.24 -9.37
C LEU A 21 -2.73 28.73 -8.41
N VAL A 22 -3.90 29.37 -8.40
CA VAL A 22 -5.08 28.96 -7.60
C VAL A 22 -5.55 27.55 -7.97
N LEU A 23 -5.57 27.19 -9.27
CA LEU A 23 -5.91 25.84 -9.71
C LEU A 23 -4.89 24.78 -9.26
N SER A 24 -3.62 25.15 -9.06
CA SER A 24 -2.59 24.23 -8.55
C SER A 24 -2.70 24.01 -7.04
N ILE A 25 -3.21 24.97 -6.26
CA ILE A 25 -3.39 24.81 -4.79
C ILE A 25 -4.50 23.80 -4.47
N ASN A 26 -5.49 23.65 -5.35
CA ASN A 26 -6.55 22.62 -5.22
C ASN A 26 -6.07 21.20 -5.55
N LYS A 27 -4.82 21.03 -6.00
CA LYS A 27 -4.18 19.74 -6.21
C LYS A 27 -3.14 19.39 -5.14
N LEU A 28 -3.16 20.06 -3.99
CA LEU A 28 -2.45 19.52 -2.83
C LEU A 28 -3.25 18.33 -2.29
N PRO A 29 -2.70 17.11 -2.27
CA PRO A 29 -3.28 16.06 -1.45
C PRO A 29 -3.26 16.56 0.00
N SER A 30 -4.43 16.72 0.57
CA SER A 30 -4.59 17.07 1.98
C SER A 30 -3.95 15.96 2.81
N THR A 31 -2.73 16.19 3.30
CA THR A 31 -2.13 15.44 4.40
C THR A 31 -2.63 15.99 5.73
N THR A 32 -3.96 16.00 5.88
CA THR A 32 -4.63 16.02 7.18
C THR A 32 -5.70 14.95 7.13
N GLY A 33 -5.68 14.07 8.12
CA GLY A 33 -6.32 12.75 8.11
C GLY A 33 -7.61 12.68 7.30
N LYS A 34 -7.57 11.92 6.19
CA LYS A 34 -8.73 11.18 5.71
C LYS A 34 -9.01 10.10 6.77
N ALA A 35 -9.51 10.53 7.92
CA ALA A 35 -10.20 9.66 8.82
C ALA A 35 -11.38 9.10 8.02
N ILE A 36 -11.36 7.78 7.85
CA ILE A 36 -12.59 6.99 7.88
C ILE A 36 -13.58 7.47 6.81
N GLU A 37 -13.23 7.28 5.54
CA GLU A 37 -14.24 6.65 4.69
C GLU A 37 -14.42 5.29 5.34
N THR A 38 -15.44 5.21 6.19
CA THR A 38 -16.00 4.07 6.85
C THR A 38 -15.45 2.75 6.30
N ILE A 39 -14.24 2.36 6.73
CA ILE A 39 -13.88 0.95 6.80
C ILE A 39 -14.67 0.50 8.02
N THR A 40 -15.99 0.42 7.83
CA THR A 40 -16.85 -0.27 8.77
C THR A 40 -16.24 -1.65 8.91
N ASP A 41 -16.32 -2.21 10.11
CA ASP A 41 -16.02 -3.62 10.36
C ASP A 41 -16.73 -4.57 9.38
N GLU A 42 -17.71 -4.07 8.60
CA GLU A 42 -18.36 -4.71 7.46
C GLU A 42 -17.43 -5.13 6.31
N SER A 43 -16.28 -4.49 6.09
CA SER A 43 -15.31 -4.98 5.09
C SER A 43 -14.51 -6.19 5.58
N CYS A 44 -14.38 -6.32 6.89
CA CYS A 44 -13.76 -7.50 7.50
C CYS A 44 -14.81 -8.60 7.69
N LEU A 45 -14.39 -9.87 7.60
CA LEU A 45 -15.28 -11.01 7.83
C LEU A 45 -15.53 -11.17 9.33
N SER A 46 -16.34 -10.28 9.91
CA SER A 46 -16.63 -10.20 11.35
C SER A 46 -17.22 -11.50 11.90
N TYR A 47 -18.07 -12.19 11.13
CA TYR A 47 -18.60 -13.51 11.48
C TYR A 47 -17.52 -14.60 11.61
N ALA A 48 -16.38 -14.42 10.94
CA ALA A 48 -15.20 -15.29 11.04
C ALA A 48 -14.17 -14.75 12.04
N GLY A 49 -14.54 -13.72 12.83
CA GLY A 49 -13.69 -13.16 13.88
C GLY A 49 -12.67 -12.12 13.42
N TYR A 50 -12.72 -11.67 12.15
CA TYR A 50 -11.80 -10.64 11.66
C TYR A 50 -12.28 -9.25 12.09
N SER A 51 -11.33 -8.43 12.52
CA SER A 51 -11.50 -7.01 12.80
C SER A 51 -10.43 -6.20 12.06
N PHE A 52 -10.71 -4.94 11.73
CA PHE A 52 -9.72 -4.10 11.09
C PHE A 52 -8.64 -3.67 12.09
N ASP A 53 -7.37 -3.95 11.77
CA ASP A 53 -6.22 -3.50 12.54
C ASP A 53 -5.60 -2.27 11.86
N PHE A 54 -5.77 -1.10 12.48
CA PHE A 54 -5.23 0.16 11.98
C PHE A 54 -3.70 0.21 11.93
N GLN A 55 -2.99 -0.58 12.75
CA GLN A 55 -1.52 -0.61 12.74
C GLN A 55 -0.97 -1.43 11.57
N LEU A 56 -1.75 -2.40 11.10
CA LEU A 56 -1.41 -3.22 9.94
C LEU A 56 -2.11 -2.76 8.66
N ASN A 57 -3.14 -1.90 8.79
CA ASN A 57 -4.02 -1.51 7.70
C ASN A 57 -4.64 -2.73 6.98
N ALA A 58 -5.06 -3.73 7.77
CA ALA A 58 -5.52 -5.02 7.28
C ALA A 58 -6.56 -5.64 8.24
N CYS A 59 -7.40 -6.53 7.72
CA CYS A 59 -8.28 -7.36 8.52
C CYS A 59 -7.47 -8.51 9.15
N THR A 60 -7.48 -8.60 10.48
CA THR A 60 -6.78 -9.66 11.22
C THR A 60 -7.69 -10.24 12.30
N ARG A 61 -7.33 -11.42 12.81
CA ARG A 61 -7.84 -11.92 14.09
C ARG A 61 -6.79 -11.62 15.13
N PHE A 62 -7.08 -10.68 16.04
CA PHE A 62 -6.07 -10.14 16.96
C PHE A 62 -5.40 -11.19 17.85
N TRP A 63 -6.06 -12.33 18.08
CA TRP A 63 -5.55 -13.43 18.89
C TRP A 63 -4.68 -14.43 18.11
N GLU A 64 -4.63 -14.36 16.79
CA GLU A 64 -3.87 -15.31 15.95
C GLU A 64 -2.43 -14.87 15.69
N LEU A 65 -2.09 -13.61 16.00
CA LEU A 65 -0.77 -13.05 15.70
C LEU A 65 -0.08 -12.55 16.96
N ASP A 66 1.10 -13.10 17.24
CA ASP A 66 2.05 -12.53 18.19
C ASP A 66 2.73 -11.26 17.64
N ASP A 67 3.61 -10.65 18.43
CA ASP A 67 4.27 -9.39 18.05
C ASP A 67 5.22 -9.54 16.85
N ASP A 68 5.90 -10.66 16.72
CA ASP A 68 6.80 -10.93 15.60
C ASP A 68 6.00 -11.28 14.33
N GLU A 69 4.90 -12.01 14.46
CA GLU A 69 3.96 -12.31 13.38
C GLU A 69 3.28 -11.04 12.86
N LYS A 70 2.88 -10.12 13.75
CA LYS A 70 2.40 -8.77 13.36
C LYS A 70 3.47 -8.00 12.61
N ARG A 71 4.72 -8.05 13.07
CA ARG A 71 5.85 -7.40 12.37
C ARG A 71 6.06 -8.00 10.98
N ALA A 72 6.03 -9.32 10.86
CA ALA A 72 6.17 -10.02 9.59
C ALA A 72 5.01 -9.69 8.64
N ALA A 73 3.78 -9.69 9.13
CA ALA A 73 2.59 -9.28 8.37
C ALA A 73 2.72 -7.84 7.87
N ARG A 74 3.20 -6.90 8.70
CA ARG A 74 3.43 -5.51 8.30
C ARG A 74 4.42 -5.39 7.13
N ILE A 75 5.52 -6.15 7.16
CA ILE A 75 6.51 -6.18 6.08
C ILE A 75 5.87 -6.72 4.79
N ALA A 76 5.13 -7.83 4.89
CA ALA A 76 4.43 -8.43 3.75
C ALA A 76 3.38 -7.47 3.14
N LEU A 77 2.55 -6.85 3.98
CA LEU A 77 1.50 -5.92 3.58
C LEU A 77 2.05 -4.65 2.91
N SER A 78 3.25 -4.18 3.30
CA SER A 78 3.87 -3.00 2.68
C SER A 78 4.19 -3.15 1.18
N HIS A 79 4.18 -4.39 0.67
CA HIS A 79 4.40 -4.69 -0.75
C HIS A 79 3.11 -4.93 -1.54
N LEU A 80 1.95 -4.80 -0.89
CA LEU A 80 0.65 -5.00 -1.52
C LEU A 80 -0.06 -3.66 -1.72
N SER A 81 -0.45 -3.38 -2.96
CA SER A 81 -1.41 -2.32 -3.28
C SER A 81 -2.81 -2.92 -3.27
N SER A 82 -3.37 -3.16 -2.09
CA SER A 82 -4.72 -3.69 -1.94
C SER A 82 -5.50 -2.93 -0.88
N GLU A 83 -6.78 -2.74 -1.15
CA GLU A 83 -7.74 -2.18 -0.20
C GLU A 83 -8.27 -3.33 0.68
N ASN A 84 -8.12 -3.18 2.00
CA ASN A 84 -8.60 -4.13 3.01
C ASN A 84 -8.11 -5.59 2.87
N PRO A 85 -6.80 -5.85 2.81
CA PRO A 85 -6.27 -7.21 2.79
C PRO A 85 -6.58 -7.96 4.09
N HIS A 86 -6.78 -9.28 4.03
CA HIS A 86 -6.94 -10.13 5.21
C HIS A 86 -5.68 -10.95 5.45
N VAL A 87 -5.10 -10.87 6.65
CA VAL A 87 -4.00 -11.77 7.03
C VAL A 87 -4.63 -13.08 7.49
N ILE A 88 -4.47 -14.14 6.69
CA ILE A 88 -5.05 -15.46 6.98
C ILE A 88 -4.11 -16.29 7.86
N GLU A 89 -2.80 -16.19 7.60
CA GLU A 89 -1.80 -17.05 8.22
C GLU A 89 -0.49 -16.28 8.34
N ALA A 90 0.17 -16.40 9.49
CA ALA A 90 1.56 -16.04 9.69
C ALA A 90 2.23 -17.20 10.44
N VAL A 91 3.28 -17.79 9.86
CA VAL A 91 3.96 -18.95 10.47
C VAL A 91 5.45 -18.71 10.48
N ASN A 92 6.07 -18.83 11.67
CA ASN A 92 7.51 -18.85 11.83
C ASN A 92 8.12 -20.12 11.21
N LEU A 93 9.15 -19.96 10.36
CA LEU A 93 9.80 -21.05 9.64
C LEU A 93 11.06 -21.59 10.35
N GLY A 94 11.23 -21.32 11.64
CA GLY A 94 12.33 -21.82 12.46
C GLY A 94 13.61 -20.99 12.43
N CYS A 95 13.56 -19.74 11.94
CA CYS A 95 14.67 -18.80 12.03
C CYS A 95 14.23 -17.35 12.31
N ASN A 96 15.14 -16.54 12.85
CA ASN A 96 14.88 -15.13 13.15
C ASN A 96 14.55 -14.37 11.85
N GLY A 97 13.34 -13.82 11.80
CA GLY A 97 12.81 -13.10 10.64
C GLY A 97 12.42 -14.00 9.47
N CYS A 98 12.20 -15.29 9.70
CA CYS A 98 11.75 -16.23 8.69
C CYS A 98 10.28 -16.56 8.88
N TYR A 99 9.44 -16.11 7.96
CA TYR A 99 7.99 -16.25 8.08
C TYR A 99 7.36 -16.60 6.74
N LYS A 100 6.32 -17.44 6.76
CA LYS A 100 5.37 -17.58 5.65
C LYS A 100 4.12 -16.79 6.02
N ILE A 101 3.79 -15.78 5.24
CA ILE A 101 2.59 -14.95 5.43
C ILE A 101 1.63 -15.23 4.27
N VAL A 102 0.38 -15.57 4.58
CA VAL A 102 -0.70 -15.75 3.60
C VAL A 102 -1.71 -14.62 3.76
N ILE A 103 -1.92 -13.86 2.70
CA ILE A 103 -2.80 -12.69 2.68
C ILE A 103 -3.87 -12.92 1.63
N ARG A 104 -5.14 -12.75 1.98
CA ARG A 104 -6.24 -12.70 1.01
C ARG A 104 -6.46 -11.27 0.55
N SER A 105 -6.47 -11.09 -0.76
CA SER A 105 -6.70 -9.81 -1.43
C SER A 105 -7.47 -10.06 -2.71
N ASN A 106 -8.58 -9.35 -2.95
CA ASN A 106 -9.42 -9.53 -4.14
C ASN A 106 -9.79 -11.01 -4.42
N ASN A 107 -10.18 -11.76 -3.38
CA ASN A 107 -10.47 -13.20 -3.43
C ASN A 107 -9.30 -14.10 -3.89
N GLN A 108 -8.06 -13.60 -3.84
CA GLN A 108 -6.86 -14.38 -4.14
C GLN A 108 -5.97 -14.48 -2.90
N ASP A 109 -5.42 -15.67 -2.67
CA ASP A 109 -4.48 -15.92 -1.59
C ASP A 109 -3.05 -15.70 -2.11
N ILE A 110 -2.39 -14.70 -1.54
CA ILE A 110 -1.03 -14.31 -1.87
C ILE A 110 -0.13 -14.80 -0.74
N THR A 111 0.83 -15.66 -1.08
CA THR A 111 1.85 -16.13 -0.13
C THR A 111 3.12 -15.31 -0.29
N ILE A 112 3.59 -14.72 0.80
CA ILE A 112 4.83 -13.95 0.90
C ILE A 112 5.74 -14.64 1.91
N ASN A 113 6.94 -15.01 1.47
CA ASN A 113 7.95 -15.57 2.35
C ASN A 113 8.92 -14.48 2.77
N LEU A 114 9.24 -14.46 4.05
CA LEU A 114 10.28 -13.63 4.63
C LEU A 114 11.49 -14.49 4.99
N GLN A 115 12.68 -13.95 4.80
CA GLN A 115 13.92 -14.43 5.40
C GLN A 115 14.68 -13.23 5.93
N ARG A 116 15.18 -13.32 7.17
CA ARG A 116 15.90 -12.22 7.83
C ARG A 116 15.14 -10.89 7.79
N TRP A 117 13.81 -10.93 7.93
CA TRP A 117 12.92 -9.77 7.86
C TRP A 117 12.83 -9.10 6.48
N GLU A 118 13.21 -9.79 5.41
CA GLU A 118 13.13 -9.31 4.04
C GLU A 118 12.28 -10.25 3.18
N ILE A 119 11.57 -9.71 2.19
CA ILE A 119 10.77 -10.52 1.26
C ILE A 119 11.69 -11.31 0.34
N VAL A 120 11.47 -12.62 0.31
CA VAL A 120 12.08 -13.52 -0.67
C VAL A 120 11.10 -13.68 -1.82
N ASP A 121 11.33 -12.92 -2.89
CA ASP A 121 10.50 -12.97 -4.08
C ASP A 121 10.76 -14.28 -4.85
N ASN A 122 9.81 -15.22 -4.78
CA ASN A 122 9.87 -16.48 -5.53
C ASN A 122 9.91 -16.26 -7.05
N LYS A 123 9.57 -15.07 -7.57
CA LYS A 123 9.70 -14.76 -9.00
C LYS A 123 11.15 -14.68 -9.47
N LYS A 124 12.09 -14.25 -8.61
CA LYS A 124 13.51 -14.14 -8.96
C LYS A 124 14.16 -15.50 -9.16
N GLN A 125 13.73 -16.51 -8.39
CA GLN A 125 14.17 -17.90 -8.56
C GLN A 125 13.69 -18.47 -9.90
N ASN A 126 12.42 -18.30 -10.26
CA ASN A 126 11.91 -18.79 -11.55
C ASN A 126 12.61 -18.16 -12.77
N PHE A 127 13.00 -16.88 -12.70
CA PHE A 127 13.73 -16.24 -13.80
C PHE A 127 15.17 -16.75 -13.90
N LEU A 128 15.90 -16.87 -12.79
CA LEU A 128 17.27 -17.37 -12.80
C LEU A 128 17.32 -18.86 -13.18
N ASP A 129 16.39 -19.66 -12.70
CA ASP A 129 16.28 -21.08 -13.06
C ASP A 129 15.92 -21.25 -14.54
N TYR A 130 15.03 -20.40 -15.08
CA TYR A 130 14.72 -20.37 -16.51
C TYR A 130 15.93 -19.96 -17.35
N VAL A 131 16.64 -18.89 -16.97
CA VAL A 131 17.84 -18.44 -17.66
C VAL A 131 18.93 -19.52 -17.62
N LEU A 132 19.17 -20.16 -16.48
CA LEU A 132 20.15 -21.23 -16.34
C LEU A 132 19.77 -22.49 -17.14
N SER A 133 18.47 -22.78 -17.29
CA SER A 133 17.99 -23.89 -18.11
C SER A 133 18.22 -23.70 -19.62
N LEU A 134 18.33 -22.45 -20.10
CA LEU A 134 18.60 -22.15 -21.51
C LEU A 134 20.08 -22.32 -21.91
N PHE A 135 20.98 -22.45 -20.93
CA PHE A 135 22.42 -22.64 -21.16
C PHE A 135 22.90 -24.08 -20.92
N ARG A 136 21.97 -25.03 -20.76
CA ARG A 136 22.25 -26.45 -20.54
C ARG A 136 21.75 -27.29 -21.71
#